data_AF-A0A968RQV9-F1
#
_entry.id   AF-A0A968RQV9-F1
#
_cell.length_a   1.000
_cell.length_b   1.000
_cell.length_c   1.000
_cell.angle_alpha   90.00
_cell.angle_beta   90.00
_cell.angle_gamma   90.00
#
_symmetry.space_group_name_H-M   'P 1'
#
loop_
_entity.id
_entity.type
_entity.pdbx_description
1 polymer ?
#
loop_
_entity_poly.entity_id
_entity_poly.type
_entity_poly.pdbx_seq_one_letter_code
_entity_poly.pdbx_strand_id
1 'polypeptide(L)'
;MTLAHLNGYAFHSDFPYLDLLPRKEFEQYQHVFKPKGYLYSVFGGMIDGIAQLELYKIVWMVRDPRDILVSSYYSAAFSHPLPGRRSNKKVDFLEKRKYAQDISIDQYVLEESTEVRQIYERYFELLLNKIPTAYVTKYEDMVTNHNEWLNNLLNYCELNVDDTLKKQLIQENQRLKPKSEDIRNHNRKGQPGDYKEKLKPETIAQLNTTFANILERLNY
;
A
#
# COMPACT_ATOMS: atom_id res chain seq x y z
N MET A 1 -14.00 9.16 16.88
CA MET A 1 -13.77 7.79 16.37
C MET A 1 -12.93 7.94 15.12
N THR A 2 -11.67 7.54 15.13
CA THR A 2 -10.82 7.59 13.93
C THR A 2 -11.45 6.64 12.91
N LEU A 3 -11.70 7.11 11.68
CA LEU A 3 -12.14 6.24 10.59
C LEU A 3 -11.07 5.16 10.40
N ALA A 4 -11.32 3.95 10.88
CA ALA A 4 -10.44 2.83 10.62
C ALA A 4 -10.67 2.37 9.18
N HIS A 5 -9.62 2.43 8.36
CA HIS A 5 -9.60 1.73 7.07
C HIS A 5 -9.85 0.23 7.31
N LEU A 6 -10.50 -0.48 6.37
CA LEU A 6 -10.91 -1.88 6.56
C LEU A 6 -9.75 -2.78 7.03
N ASN A 7 -8.57 -2.68 6.43
CA ASN A 7 -7.41 -3.47 6.84
C ASN A 7 -6.89 -3.08 8.23
N GLY A 8 -7.02 -1.80 8.62
CA GLY A 8 -6.72 -1.35 9.98
C GLY A 8 -7.72 -1.90 11.00
N TYR A 9 -9.01 -1.95 10.65
CA TYR A 9 -10.03 -2.59 11.48
C TYR A 9 -9.76 -4.09 11.62
N ALA A 10 -9.44 -4.79 10.52
CA ALA A 10 -9.04 -6.19 10.53
C ALA A 10 -7.79 -6.45 11.40
N PHE A 11 -6.78 -5.58 11.30
CA PHE A 11 -5.56 -5.68 12.11
C PHE A 11 -5.79 -5.51 13.61
N HIS A 12 -6.79 -4.71 14.02
CA HIS A 12 -7.08 -4.46 15.44
C HIS A 12 -8.24 -5.29 16.01
N SER A 13 -8.83 -6.19 15.21
CA SER A 13 -9.95 -7.06 15.62
C SER A 13 -9.79 -8.47 15.05
N ASP A 14 -10.83 -9.28 15.20
CA ASP A 14 -10.96 -10.60 14.57
C ASP A 14 -11.62 -10.52 13.18
N PHE A 15 -11.96 -9.30 12.71
CA PHE A 15 -12.44 -9.11 11.35
C PHE A 15 -11.39 -9.59 10.33
N PRO A 16 -11.79 -10.29 9.26
CA PRO A 16 -10.86 -10.81 8.28
C PRO A 16 -10.30 -9.70 7.38
N TYR A 17 -9.13 -9.96 6.79
CA TYR A 17 -8.63 -9.18 5.67
C TYR A 17 -9.43 -9.54 4.42
N LEU A 18 -10.30 -8.63 3.95
CA LEU A 18 -11.23 -8.93 2.85
C LEU A 18 -10.52 -9.23 1.53
N ASP A 19 -9.31 -8.70 1.34
CA ASP A 19 -8.45 -8.94 0.18
C ASP A 19 -7.89 -10.37 0.13
N LEU A 20 -7.82 -11.03 1.29
CA LEU A 20 -7.36 -12.42 1.45
C LEU A 20 -8.51 -13.44 1.42
N LEU A 21 -9.76 -12.99 1.45
CA LEU A 21 -10.91 -13.91 1.43
C LEU A 21 -11.14 -14.50 0.03
N PRO A 22 -11.48 -15.80 -0.05
CA PRO A 22 -12.09 -16.36 -1.25
C PRO A 22 -13.39 -15.62 -1.59
N ARG A 23 -13.71 -15.49 -2.88
CA ARG A 23 -14.90 -14.77 -3.35
C ARG A 23 -16.19 -15.19 -2.65
N LYS A 24 -16.41 -16.50 -2.47
CA LYS A 24 -17.60 -17.05 -1.80
C LYS A 24 -17.72 -16.58 -0.34
N GLU A 25 -16.60 -16.47 0.36
CA GLU A 25 -16.58 -15.96 1.74
C GLU A 25 -16.74 -14.44 1.77
N PHE A 26 -16.20 -13.73 0.77
CA PHE A 26 -16.36 -12.29 0.63
C PHE A 26 -17.82 -11.86 0.40
N GLU A 27 -18.67 -12.69 -0.22
CA GLU A 27 -20.07 -12.37 -0.54
C GLU A 27 -20.88 -11.87 0.67
N GLN A 28 -20.63 -12.41 1.87
CA GLN A 28 -21.31 -11.97 3.09
C GLN A 28 -20.96 -10.52 3.48
N TYR A 29 -19.83 -9.99 3.00
CA TYR A 29 -19.31 -8.64 3.30
C TYR A 29 -19.65 -7.61 2.23
N GLN A 30 -20.36 -7.96 1.15
CA GLN A 30 -20.74 -7.01 0.08
C GLN A 30 -21.43 -5.75 0.61
N HIS A 31 -22.20 -5.89 1.69
CA HIS A 31 -22.95 -4.80 2.33
C HIS A 31 -22.07 -3.67 2.88
N VAL A 32 -20.75 -3.86 3.06
CA VAL A 32 -19.84 -2.80 3.50
C VAL A 32 -19.46 -1.85 2.35
N PHE A 33 -19.69 -2.26 1.11
CA PHE A 33 -19.42 -1.47 -0.09
C PHE A 33 -20.68 -0.72 -0.54
N LYS A 34 -20.50 0.54 -0.93
CA LYS A 34 -21.58 1.32 -1.55
C LYS A 34 -21.79 0.82 -2.99
N PRO A 35 -22.97 0.99 -3.60
CA PRO A 35 -23.18 0.55 -4.99
C PRO A 35 -22.35 1.32 -6.03
N LYS A 36 -21.88 2.53 -5.70
CA LYS A 36 -21.03 3.39 -6.54
C LYS A 36 -20.25 4.39 -5.67
N GLY A 37 -19.21 5.02 -6.22
CA GLY A 37 -18.47 6.09 -5.54
C GLY A 37 -16.98 6.10 -5.88
N TYR A 38 -16.14 6.29 -4.87
CA TYR A 38 -14.68 6.26 -5.02
C TYR A 38 -14.14 4.98 -4.41
N LEU A 39 -13.24 4.31 -5.13
CA LEU A 39 -12.44 3.21 -4.58
C LEU A 39 -10.99 3.63 -4.59
N TYR A 40 -10.45 3.95 -3.41
CA TYR A 40 -9.03 4.18 -3.22
C TYR A 40 -8.38 2.91 -2.70
N SER A 41 -7.41 2.38 -3.43
CA SER A 41 -6.71 1.16 -3.05
C SER A 41 -5.20 1.39 -2.96
N VAL A 42 -4.59 0.80 -1.93
CA VAL A 42 -3.16 0.89 -1.60
C VAL A 42 -2.68 -0.49 -1.14
N PHE A 43 -1.43 -0.84 -1.47
CA PHE A 43 -0.52 -1.91 -0.97
C PHE A 43 -1.04 -3.13 -0.15
N GLY A 44 -2.30 -3.53 -0.25
CA GLY A 44 -2.91 -4.57 0.59
C GLY A 44 -3.93 -5.41 -0.16
N GLY A 45 -3.58 -5.79 -1.40
CA GLY A 45 -4.36 -6.69 -2.25
C GLY A 45 -5.64 -6.08 -2.85
N MET A 46 -5.93 -6.40 -4.12
CA MET A 46 -7.25 -6.12 -4.70
C MET A 46 -8.28 -7.09 -4.13
N ILE A 47 -9.42 -6.60 -3.66
CA ILE A 47 -10.52 -7.45 -3.18
C ILE A 47 -11.24 -8.05 -4.39
N ASP A 48 -11.39 -9.37 -4.41
CA ASP A 48 -12.16 -10.06 -5.45
C ASP A 48 -13.66 -10.01 -5.15
N GLY A 49 -14.46 -9.79 -6.18
CA GLY A 49 -15.92 -9.87 -6.10
C GLY A 49 -16.64 -8.58 -5.74
N ILE A 50 -15.97 -7.42 -5.60
CA ILE A 50 -16.67 -6.12 -5.43
C ILE A 50 -17.68 -5.95 -6.58
N ALA A 51 -18.96 -5.84 -6.24
CA ALA A 51 -20.02 -5.73 -7.23
C ALA A 51 -19.95 -4.38 -7.97
N GLN A 52 -20.24 -4.41 -9.28
CA GLN A 52 -20.34 -3.22 -10.14
C GLN A 52 -19.12 -2.29 -10.05
N LEU A 53 -17.92 -2.89 -10.09
CA LEU A 53 -16.65 -2.18 -9.94
C LEU A 53 -16.50 -1.01 -10.94
N GLU A 54 -17.09 -1.13 -12.12
CA GLU A 54 -17.16 -0.11 -13.17
C GLU A 54 -17.92 1.15 -12.79
N LEU A 55 -18.74 1.12 -11.74
CA LEU A 55 -19.48 2.30 -11.24
C LEU A 55 -18.64 3.16 -10.28
N TYR A 56 -17.39 2.77 -10.02
CA TYR A 56 -16.49 3.50 -9.15
C TYR A 56 -15.49 4.34 -9.93
N LYS A 57 -15.14 5.50 -9.37
CA LYS A 57 -13.89 6.19 -9.70
C LYS A 57 -12.77 5.54 -8.90
N ILE A 58 -11.99 4.73 -9.59
CA ILE A 58 -10.96 3.92 -8.95
C ILE A 58 -9.62 4.64 -9.02
N VAL A 59 -8.97 4.80 -7.87
CA VAL A 59 -7.62 5.33 -7.74
C VAL A 59 -6.75 4.25 -7.13
N TRP A 60 -5.74 3.80 -7.88
CA TRP A 60 -4.75 2.86 -7.39
C TRP A 60 -3.40 3.56 -7.21
N MET A 61 -2.97 3.65 -5.96
CA MET A 61 -1.65 4.14 -5.61
C MET A 61 -0.64 2.99 -5.65
N VAL A 62 0.33 3.07 -6.54
CA VAL A 62 1.47 2.13 -6.65
C VAL A 62 2.74 2.75 -6.07
N ARG A 63 3.73 1.89 -5.79
CA ARG A 63 5.06 2.25 -5.28
C ARG A 63 6.02 1.18 -5.75
N ASP A 64 7.27 1.54 -6.01
CA ASP A 64 8.28 0.57 -6.39
C ASP A 64 8.26 -0.66 -5.43
N PRO A 65 8.03 -1.89 -5.93
CA PRO A 65 7.90 -3.07 -5.08
C PRO A 65 9.16 -3.33 -4.24
N ARG A 66 10.33 -2.87 -4.69
CA ARG A 66 11.60 -2.97 -3.94
C ARG A 66 11.58 -2.04 -2.73
N ASP A 67 11.05 -0.83 -2.87
CA ASP A 67 10.86 0.09 -1.75
C ASP A 67 9.76 -0.35 -0.78
N ILE A 68 8.71 -1.01 -1.28
CA ILE A 68 7.68 -1.62 -0.43
C ILE A 68 8.31 -2.65 0.49
N LEU A 69 9.18 -3.52 -0.02
CA LEU A 69 9.85 -4.55 0.78
C LEU A 69 10.75 -3.95 1.87
N VAL A 70 11.57 -2.95 1.53
CA VAL A 70 12.39 -2.24 2.53
C VAL A 70 11.50 -1.55 3.57
N SER A 71 10.43 -0.88 3.14
CA SER A 71 9.47 -0.27 4.05
C SER A 71 8.79 -1.30 4.96
N SER A 72 8.44 -2.47 4.42
CA SER A 72 7.84 -3.59 5.14
C SER A 72 8.77 -4.13 6.22
N TYR A 73 10.05 -4.35 5.90
CA TYR A 73 11.05 -4.80 6.87
C TYR A 73 11.12 -3.90 8.10
N TYR A 74 11.36 -2.59 7.90
CA TYR A 74 11.47 -1.65 9.02
C TYR A 74 10.15 -1.52 9.79
N SER A 75 9.03 -1.60 9.09
CA SER A 75 7.69 -1.59 9.69
C SER A 75 7.48 -2.79 10.60
N ALA A 76 7.66 -4.01 10.10
CA ALA A 76 7.48 -5.24 10.86
C ALA A 76 8.45 -5.31 12.05
N ALA A 77 9.73 -5.05 11.80
CA ALA A 77 10.79 -5.18 12.79
C ALA A 77 10.75 -4.09 13.87
N PHE A 78 10.39 -2.83 13.56
CA PHE A 78 10.66 -1.72 14.48
C PHE A 78 9.49 -0.75 14.75
N SER A 79 8.68 -0.40 13.75
CA SER A 79 7.78 0.77 13.88
C SER A 79 6.29 0.48 13.88
N HIS A 80 5.83 -0.63 13.29
CA HIS A 80 4.40 -0.90 13.17
C HIS A 80 3.79 -1.14 14.56
N PRO A 81 2.62 -0.55 14.89
CA PRO A 81 1.98 -0.84 16.17
C PRO A 81 1.59 -2.32 16.28
N LEU A 82 1.49 -2.83 17.51
CA LEU A 82 0.96 -4.17 17.74
C LEU A 82 -0.54 -4.22 17.41
N PRO A 83 -1.06 -5.39 16.98
CA PRO A 83 -2.49 -5.63 16.90
C PRO A 83 -3.21 -5.27 18.20
N GLY A 84 -4.47 -4.86 18.07
CA GLY A 84 -5.31 -4.46 19.20
C GLY A 84 -5.52 -5.62 20.18
N ARG A 85 -5.90 -5.33 21.43
CA ARG A 85 -6.14 -6.37 22.47
C ARG A 85 -7.20 -7.40 22.05
N ARG A 86 -8.10 -7.04 21.14
CA ARG A 86 -9.19 -7.89 20.61
C ARG A 86 -8.83 -8.57 19.30
N SER A 87 -7.57 -8.54 18.87
CA SER A 87 -7.14 -9.18 17.64
C SER A 87 -6.47 -10.51 17.93
N ASN A 88 -6.94 -11.57 17.29
CA ASN A 88 -6.30 -12.87 17.22
C ASN A 88 -4.94 -12.88 16.50
N LYS A 89 -4.56 -11.78 15.83
CA LYS A 89 -3.34 -11.69 14.98
C LYS A 89 -2.08 -11.32 15.76
N LYS A 90 -2.20 -11.05 17.07
CA LYS A 90 -1.11 -10.51 17.88
C LYS A 90 0.06 -11.47 18.04
N VAL A 91 -0.21 -12.77 18.22
CA VAL A 91 0.84 -13.78 18.41
C VAL A 91 1.67 -13.91 17.14
N ASP A 92 1.02 -14.19 16.01
CA ASP A 92 1.66 -14.30 14.70
C ASP A 92 2.46 -13.03 14.34
N PHE A 93 1.92 -11.85 14.66
CA PHE A 93 2.61 -10.59 14.41
C PHE A 93 3.89 -10.44 15.26
N LEU A 94 3.87 -10.87 16.51
CA LEU A 94 5.06 -10.83 17.38
C LEU A 94 6.13 -11.82 16.89
N GLU A 95 5.73 -12.99 16.41
CA GLU A 95 6.62 -13.97 15.81
C GLU A 95 7.27 -13.42 14.53
N LYS A 96 6.46 -12.86 13.62
CA LYS A 96 6.95 -12.19 12.40
C LYS A 96 7.93 -11.06 12.72
N ARG A 97 7.61 -10.22 13.72
CA ARG A 97 8.51 -9.16 14.17
C ARG A 97 9.84 -9.71 14.65
N LYS A 98 9.81 -10.69 15.54
CA LYS A 98 11.02 -11.30 16.08
C LYS A 98 11.86 -11.90 14.96
N TYR A 99 11.22 -12.65 14.07
CA TYR A 99 11.88 -13.23 12.91
C TYR A 99 12.55 -12.18 12.03
N ALA A 100 11.85 -11.08 11.71
CA ALA A 100 12.42 -9.97 10.95
C ALA A 100 13.63 -9.32 11.64
N GLN A 101 13.66 -9.29 12.98
CA GLN A 101 14.81 -8.79 13.74
C GLN A 101 15.99 -9.77 13.79
N ASP A 102 15.71 -11.07 13.66
CA ASP A 102 16.71 -12.14 13.75
C ASP A 102 17.41 -12.43 12.41
N ILE A 103 16.86 -11.93 11.28
CA ILE A 103 17.44 -12.09 9.93
C ILE A 103 17.94 -10.77 9.34
N SER A 104 18.76 -10.87 8.29
CA SER A 104 19.18 -9.69 7.52
C SER A 104 18.03 -9.11 6.69
N ILE A 105 18.08 -7.81 6.39
CA ILE A 105 17.12 -7.17 5.48
C ILE A 105 17.11 -7.84 4.10
N ASP A 106 18.27 -8.21 3.56
CA ASP A 106 18.37 -8.89 2.25
C ASP A 106 17.61 -10.22 2.25
N GLN A 107 17.75 -11.01 3.32
CA GLN A 107 17.01 -12.26 3.46
C GLN A 107 15.50 -12.00 3.57
N TYR A 108 15.10 -11.06 4.43
CA TYR A 108 13.69 -10.71 4.62
C TYR A 108 13.02 -10.30 3.30
N VAL A 109 13.65 -9.39 2.54
CA VAL A 109 13.03 -8.87 1.31
C VAL A 109 12.92 -9.95 0.23
N LEU A 110 13.82 -10.93 0.18
CA LEU A 110 13.74 -12.05 -0.76
C LEU A 110 12.60 -13.00 -0.37
N GLU A 111 12.47 -13.34 0.91
CA GLU A 111 11.38 -14.21 1.42
C GLU A 111 10.00 -13.60 1.19
N GLU A 112 9.85 -12.29 1.45
CA GLU A 112 8.58 -11.56 1.30
C GLU A 112 8.26 -11.16 -0.16
N SER A 113 9.24 -11.26 -1.07
CA SER A 113 9.08 -10.79 -2.45
C SER A 113 7.96 -11.50 -3.21
N THR A 114 7.70 -12.78 -2.90
CA THR A 114 6.65 -13.56 -3.56
C THR A 114 5.26 -13.03 -3.21
N GLU A 115 5.01 -12.69 -1.95
CA GLU A 115 3.72 -12.14 -1.51
C GLU A 115 3.48 -10.77 -2.15
N VAL A 116 4.49 -9.89 -2.15
CA VAL A 116 4.39 -8.57 -2.82
C VAL A 116 4.12 -8.73 -4.32
N ARG A 117 4.76 -9.68 -5.00
CA ARG A 117 4.52 -9.96 -6.42
C ARG A 117 3.07 -10.38 -6.65
N GLN A 118 2.55 -11.31 -5.85
CA GLN A 118 1.17 -11.79 -5.96
C GLN A 118 0.15 -10.68 -5.72
N ILE A 119 0.41 -9.76 -4.80
CA ILE A 119 -0.45 -8.58 -4.59
C ILE A 119 -0.56 -7.75 -5.88
N TYR A 120 0.56 -7.45 -6.54
CA TYR A 120 0.57 -6.70 -7.80
C TYR A 120 -0.12 -7.45 -8.94
N GLU A 121 0.18 -8.74 -9.10
CA GLU A 121 -0.46 -9.59 -10.12
C GLU A 121 -1.98 -9.64 -9.92
N ARG A 122 -2.43 -9.72 -8.67
CA ARG A 122 -3.85 -9.67 -8.33
C ARG A 122 -4.49 -8.33 -8.68
N TYR A 123 -3.81 -7.19 -8.49
CA TYR A 123 -4.30 -5.90 -8.99
C TYR A 123 -4.38 -5.87 -10.52
N PHE A 124 -3.39 -6.43 -11.21
CA PHE A 124 -3.45 -6.50 -12.67
C PHE A 124 -4.65 -7.31 -13.15
N GLU A 125 -4.87 -8.49 -12.57
CA GLU A 125 -5.96 -9.39 -12.94
C GLU A 125 -7.35 -8.83 -12.58
N LEU A 126 -7.51 -8.39 -11.33
CA LEU A 126 -8.83 -8.06 -10.79
C LEU A 126 -9.23 -6.59 -11.01
N LEU A 127 -8.25 -5.71 -11.22
CA LEU A 127 -8.51 -4.28 -11.43
C LEU A 127 -8.11 -3.85 -12.85
N LEU A 128 -6.83 -3.78 -13.19
CA LEU A 128 -6.41 -3.09 -14.43
C LEU A 128 -6.88 -3.77 -15.71
N ASN A 129 -6.92 -5.10 -15.73
CA ASN A 129 -7.42 -5.83 -16.90
C ASN A 129 -8.94 -5.67 -17.08
N LYS A 130 -9.68 -5.36 -16.01
CA LYS A 130 -11.15 -5.23 -16.03
C LYS A 130 -11.60 -3.77 -16.18
N ILE A 131 -10.88 -2.85 -15.56
CA ILE A 131 -11.17 -1.42 -15.53
C ILE A 131 -9.95 -0.65 -16.06
N PRO A 132 -9.73 -0.60 -17.39
CA PRO A 132 -8.60 0.12 -17.99
C PRO A 132 -8.60 1.63 -17.72
N THR A 133 -9.75 2.18 -17.31
CA THR A 133 -9.95 3.59 -16.96
C THR A 133 -9.57 3.91 -15.52
N ALA A 134 -9.18 2.92 -14.71
CA ALA A 134 -8.73 3.14 -13.35
C ALA A 134 -7.50 4.06 -13.35
N TYR A 135 -7.50 5.08 -12.49
CA TYR A 135 -6.40 6.02 -12.38
C TYR A 135 -5.28 5.43 -11.54
N VAL A 136 -4.17 5.09 -12.21
CA VAL A 136 -2.95 4.60 -11.57
C VAL A 136 -2.05 5.79 -11.28
N THR A 137 -1.61 5.92 -10.03
CA THR A 137 -0.72 7.01 -9.61
C THR A 137 0.38 6.48 -8.69
N LYS A 138 1.51 7.18 -8.62
CA LYS A 138 2.72 6.69 -7.96
C LYS A 138 3.00 7.40 -6.65
N TYR A 139 3.48 6.65 -5.66
CA TYR A 139 4.02 7.18 -4.42
C TYR A 139 5.17 8.15 -4.68
N GLU A 140 6.00 7.82 -5.67
CA GLU A 140 7.13 8.63 -6.12
C GLU A 140 6.68 10.04 -6.55
N ASP A 141 5.62 10.13 -7.36
CA ASP A 141 5.05 11.41 -7.82
C ASP A 141 4.42 12.19 -6.65
N MET A 142 3.70 11.49 -5.77
CA MET A 142 3.08 12.10 -4.59
C MET A 142 4.10 12.75 -3.65
N VAL A 143 5.30 12.16 -3.54
CA VAL A 143 6.38 12.64 -2.66
C VAL A 143 7.17 13.76 -3.34
N THR A 144 7.54 13.57 -4.61
CA THR A 144 8.49 14.45 -5.33
C THR A 144 7.81 15.59 -6.07
N ASN A 145 6.57 15.42 -6.52
CA ASN A 145 5.79 16.40 -7.27
C ASN A 145 4.34 16.49 -6.75
N HIS A 146 4.21 16.69 -5.44
CA HIS A 146 2.94 16.62 -4.72
C HIS A 146 1.83 17.53 -5.29
N ASN A 147 2.18 18.75 -5.73
CA ASN A 147 1.19 19.70 -6.23
C ASN A 147 0.54 19.22 -7.53
N GLU A 148 1.35 18.74 -8.48
CA GLU A 148 0.86 18.19 -9.73
C GLU A 148 0.10 16.88 -9.49
N TRP A 149 0.65 16.01 -8.66
CA TRP A 149 0.00 14.77 -8.24
C TRP A 149 -1.41 15.03 -7.66
N LEU A 150 -1.53 16.01 -6.74
CA LEU A 150 -2.80 16.38 -6.14
C LEU A 150 -3.78 16.95 -7.16
N ASN A 151 -3.32 17.78 -8.10
CA ASN A 151 -4.16 18.31 -9.17
C ASN A 151 -4.72 17.19 -10.05
N ASN A 152 -3.88 16.25 -10.46
CA ASN A 152 -4.29 15.15 -11.32
C ASN A 152 -5.29 14.23 -10.60
N LEU A 153 -5.07 13.96 -9.31
CA LEU A 153 -5.99 13.20 -8.47
C LEU A 153 -7.36 13.88 -8.36
N LEU A 154 -7.38 15.18 -8.03
CA LEU A 154 -8.62 15.95 -7.90
C LEU A 154 -9.39 16.01 -9.22
N ASN A 155 -8.68 16.22 -10.33
CA ASN A 155 -9.26 16.25 -11.67
C ASN A 155 -9.91 14.91 -12.04
N TYR A 156 -9.19 13.80 -11.88
CA TYR A 156 -9.74 12.46 -12.12
C TYR A 156 -10.98 12.18 -11.25
N CYS A 157 -10.91 12.55 -9.98
CA CYS A 157 -12.01 12.39 -9.05
C CYS A 157 -13.17 13.37 -9.29
N GLU A 158 -13.01 14.37 -10.15
CA GLU A 158 -13.91 15.53 -10.34
C GLU A 158 -14.25 16.21 -9.01
N LEU A 159 -13.24 16.36 -8.15
CA LEU A 159 -13.39 17.04 -6.86
C LEU A 159 -12.91 18.47 -6.98
N ASN A 160 -13.86 19.40 -6.82
CA ASN A 160 -13.56 20.82 -6.73
C ASN A 160 -13.22 21.17 -5.29
N VAL A 161 -11.99 21.64 -5.07
CA VAL A 161 -11.52 22.19 -3.80
C VAL A 161 -11.10 23.63 -4.03
N ASP A 162 -11.42 24.51 -3.09
CA ASP A 162 -10.96 25.89 -3.17
C ASP A 162 -9.45 26.01 -2.90
N ASP A 163 -8.88 27.14 -3.31
CA ASP A 163 -7.45 27.41 -3.15
C ASP A 163 -6.99 27.44 -1.70
N THR A 164 -7.88 27.76 -0.76
CA THR A 164 -7.55 27.81 0.67
C THR A 164 -7.35 26.40 1.19
N LEU A 165 -8.32 25.50 0.96
CA LEU A 165 -8.22 24.10 1.34
C LEU A 165 -7.05 23.41 0.63
N LYS A 166 -6.85 23.69 -0.66
CA LYS A 166 -5.70 23.14 -1.40
C LYS A 166 -4.36 23.53 -0.79
N LYS A 167 -4.18 24.81 -0.42
CA LYS A 167 -2.97 25.28 0.26
C LYS A 167 -2.80 24.59 1.62
N GLN A 168 -3.88 24.39 2.37
CA GLN A 168 -3.84 23.66 3.64
C GLN A 168 -3.39 22.21 3.46
N LEU A 169 -3.93 21.49 2.47
CA LEU A 169 -3.53 20.11 2.17
C LEU A 169 -2.02 20.01 1.84
N ILE A 170 -1.52 20.93 1.01
CA ILE A 170 -0.10 20.99 0.65
C ILE A 170 0.77 21.26 1.87
N GLN A 171 0.40 22.22 2.72
CA GLN A 171 1.12 22.56 3.95
C GLN A 171 1.14 21.41 4.95
N GLU A 172 0.01 20.73 5.15
CA GLU A 172 -0.07 19.56 6.03
C GLU A 172 0.81 18.42 5.53
N ASN A 173 0.82 18.14 4.22
CA ASN A 173 1.72 17.14 3.65
C ASN A 173 3.20 17.51 3.89
N GLN A 174 3.58 18.77 3.69
CA GLN A 174 4.94 19.25 3.96
C GLN A 174 5.33 19.11 5.44
N ARG A 175 4.39 19.39 6.36
CA ARG A 175 4.61 19.26 7.81
C ARG A 175 4.84 17.81 8.24
N LEU A 176 4.19 16.87 7.58
CA LEU A 176 4.28 15.43 7.87
C LEU A 176 5.51 14.75 7.25
N LYS A 177 6.25 15.42 6.35
CA LYS A 177 7.48 14.88 5.77
C LYS A 177 8.54 14.69 6.87
N PRO A 178 9.19 13.52 6.95
CA PRO A 178 10.22 13.28 7.93
C PRO A 178 11.46 14.12 7.59
N LYS A 179 12.05 14.75 8.61
CA LYS A 179 13.25 15.60 8.45
C LYS A 179 14.54 14.79 8.47
N SER A 180 14.50 13.62 9.08
CA SER A 180 15.60 12.67 9.21
C SER A 180 15.03 11.26 9.27
N GLU A 181 15.84 10.27 8.93
CA GLU A 181 15.44 8.87 9.04
C GLU A 181 15.23 8.49 10.52
N ASP A 182 14.08 7.91 10.85
CA ASP A 182 13.82 7.26 12.15
C ASP A 182 13.16 5.90 11.94
N ILE A 183 13.90 4.83 12.23
CA ILE A 183 13.44 3.45 12.02
C ILE A 183 12.25 3.07 12.90
N ARG A 184 12.00 3.80 14.00
CA ARG A 184 10.87 3.55 14.90
C ARG A 184 9.62 4.32 14.49
N ASN A 185 9.73 5.21 13.51
CA ASN A 185 8.60 5.96 12.98
C ASN A 185 7.97 5.22 11.79
N HIS A 186 6.64 5.25 11.71
CA HIS A 186 5.91 4.73 10.55
C HIS A 186 6.31 5.47 9.26
N ASN A 187 6.42 6.80 9.34
CA ASN A 187 6.99 7.61 8.27
C ASN A 187 8.50 7.75 8.46
N ARG A 188 9.24 6.66 8.18
CA ARG A 188 10.68 6.54 8.48
C ARG A 188 11.56 7.54 7.70
N LYS A 189 11.56 7.45 6.37
CA LYS A 189 12.44 8.24 5.47
C LYS A 189 11.65 9.13 4.50
N GLY A 190 10.44 8.71 4.11
CA GLY A 190 9.54 9.50 3.26
C GLY A 190 10.11 9.86 1.89
N GLN A 191 11.06 9.08 1.37
CA GLN A 191 11.70 9.28 0.07
C GLN A 191 11.70 7.96 -0.72
N PRO A 192 11.54 8.01 -2.05
CA PRO A 192 11.67 6.84 -2.91
C PRO A 192 13.13 6.47 -3.16
N GLY A 193 13.36 5.24 -3.63
CA GLY A 193 14.66 4.69 -4.01
C GLY A 193 15.51 4.17 -2.84
N ASP A 194 14.93 4.00 -1.66
CA ASP A 194 15.65 3.58 -0.46
C ASP A 194 16.24 2.16 -0.59
N TYR A 195 15.62 1.31 -1.41
CA TYR A 195 16.16 -0.02 -1.72
C TYR A 195 17.58 0.02 -2.28
N LYS A 196 17.99 1.10 -2.97
CA LYS A 196 19.34 1.24 -3.54
C LYS A 196 20.42 1.43 -2.47
N GLU A 197 20.04 2.01 -1.33
CA GLU A 197 20.95 2.25 -0.21
C GLU A 197 20.96 1.10 0.79
N LYS A 198 19.83 0.41 0.96
CA LYS A 198 19.64 -0.59 2.02
C LYS A 198 19.91 -2.03 1.60
N LEU A 199 19.83 -2.34 0.30
CA LEU A 199 19.97 -3.71 -0.20
C LEU A 199 21.29 -3.89 -0.95
N LYS A 200 21.80 -5.12 -0.92
CA LYS A 200 22.98 -5.47 -1.72
C LYS A 200 22.65 -5.54 -3.21
N PRO A 201 23.61 -5.28 -4.11
CA PRO A 201 23.40 -5.34 -5.56
C PRO A 201 22.83 -6.68 -6.04
N GLU A 202 23.30 -7.81 -5.48
CA GLU A 202 22.82 -9.15 -5.82
C GLU A 202 21.36 -9.39 -5.39
N THR A 203 20.94 -8.83 -4.26
CA THR A 203 19.56 -8.85 -3.79
C THR A 203 18.67 -8.06 -4.74
N ILE A 204 19.11 -6.85 -5.12
CA ILE A 204 18.39 -6.01 -6.09
C ILE A 204 18.23 -6.72 -7.42
N ALA A 205 19.27 -7.41 -7.91
CA ALA A 205 19.20 -8.15 -9.18
C ALA A 205 18.17 -9.30 -9.12
N GLN A 206 18.08 -10.03 -8.01
CA GLN A 206 17.06 -11.04 -7.80
C GLN A 206 15.66 -10.43 -7.75
N LEU A 207 15.47 -9.34 -7.00
CA LEU A 207 14.19 -8.64 -6.94
C LEU A 207 13.77 -8.08 -8.32
N ASN A 208 14.71 -7.58 -9.13
CA ASN A 208 14.42 -7.15 -10.50
C ASN A 208 13.90 -8.30 -11.36
N THR A 209 14.42 -9.50 -11.16
CA THR A 209 13.94 -10.70 -11.85
C THR A 209 12.54 -11.07 -11.37
N THR A 210 12.33 -11.12 -10.05
CA THR A 210 11.02 -11.42 -9.45
C THR A 210 9.94 -10.43 -9.89
N PHE A 211 10.28 -9.15 -9.98
CA PHE A 211 9.32 -8.08 -10.31
C PHE A 211 9.36 -7.62 -11.76
N ALA A 212 10.06 -8.30 -12.66
CA ALA A 212 10.32 -7.83 -14.03
C ALA A 212 9.05 -7.30 -14.73
N ASN A 213 7.98 -8.11 -14.76
CA ASN A 213 6.70 -7.73 -15.36
C ASN A 213 6.04 -6.52 -14.67
N ILE A 214 6.16 -6.41 -13.35
CA ILE A 214 5.60 -5.29 -12.57
C ILE A 214 6.36 -4.01 -12.86
N LEU A 215 7.70 -4.08 -12.88
CA LEU A 215 8.57 -2.95 -13.17
C LEU A 215 8.34 -2.43 -14.59
N GLU A 216 8.27 -3.33 -15.57
CA GLU A 216 7.96 -2.97 -16.97
C GLU A 216 6.57 -2.33 -17.09
N ARG A 217 5.52 -3.02 -16.59
CA ARG A 217 4.13 -2.59 -16.75
C ARG A 217 3.83 -1.26 -16.05
N LEU A 218 4.51 -0.96 -14.94
CA LEU A 218 4.33 0.29 -14.19
C LEU A 218 5.44 1.31 -14.47
N ASN A 219 6.39 1.01 -15.35
CA ASN A 219 7.50 1.89 -15.73
C ASN A 219 8.35 2.32 -14.51
N TYR A 220 8.97 1.35 -13.84
CA TYR A 220 9.90 1.51 -12.69
C TYR A 220 11.32 1.05 -13.00
#